data_AF-A0A931XN48-F1
#
_entry.id   AF-A0A931XN48-F1
#
_cell.length_a   1.000
_cell.length_b   1.000
_cell.length_c   1.000
_cell.angle_alpha   90.00
_cell.angle_beta   90.00
_cell.angle_gamma   90.00
#
_symmetry.space_group_name_H-M   'P 1'
#
loop_
_entity.id
_entity.type
_entity.pdbx_description
1 polymer ?
#
loop_
_entity_poly.entity_id
_entity_poly.type
_entity_poly.pdbx_seq_one_letter_code
_entity_poly.pdbx_strand_id
1 'polypeptide(L)'
;MDQGKVIKFLIYWIVNSAILIFTSAIFVNNVVLGNDKLPGSLAGVLSGLILTGLYYFIPVGVRKIDYKVKDENHLTIILFVASVVVIWIIKRLAIITGLGISNNLFVLLVAVFVTFGIWGTNKVIRRVSGKLPISI
;
A
#
# COMPACT_ATOMS: atom_id res chain seq x y z
N MET A 1 -2.67 21.65 6.90
CA MET A 1 -3.12 20.29 6.49
C MET A 1 -4.44 20.01 7.18
N ASP A 2 -5.46 19.61 6.44
CA ASP A 2 -6.77 19.24 6.98
C ASP A 2 -6.63 18.00 7.88
N GLN A 3 -7.05 18.08 9.16
CA GLN A 3 -6.85 17.02 10.15
C GLN A 3 -7.44 15.67 9.68
N GLY A 4 -8.54 15.71 8.91
CA GLY A 4 -9.16 14.51 8.36
C GLY A 4 -8.27 13.77 7.34
N LYS A 5 -7.39 14.48 6.61
CA LYS A 5 -6.45 13.86 5.66
C LYS A 5 -5.31 13.15 6.38
N VAL A 6 -4.83 13.72 7.48
CA VAL A 6 -3.76 13.14 8.30
C VAL A 6 -4.21 11.85 8.96
N ILE A 7 -5.42 11.84 9.56
CA ILE A 7 -5.98 10.64 10.19
C ILE A 7 -6.16 9.51 9.17
N LYS A 8 -6.67 9.81 7.97
CA LYS A 8 -6.78 8.82 6.89
C LYS A 8 -5.41 8.26 6.50
N PHE A 9 -4.41 9.12 6.35
CA PHE A 9 -3.04 8.69 6.06
C PHE A 9 -2.50 7.74 7.13
N LEU A 10 -2.66 8.08 8.41
CA LEU A 10 -2.24 7.21 9.51
C LEU A 10 -2.95 5.86 9.50
N ILE A 11 -4.27 5.83 9.24
CA ILE A 11 -5.03 4.58 9.16
C ILE A 11 -4.49 3.71 8.03
N TYR A 12 -4.31 4.27 6.83
CA TYR A 12 -3.73 3.52 5.71
C TYR A 12 -2.33 3.02 6.01
N TRP A 13 -1.52 3.84 6.66
CA TRP A 13 -0.16 3.47 7.05
C TRP A 13 -0.12 2.31 8.03
N ILE A 14 -0.95 2.35 9.07
CA ILE A 14 -1.05 1.28 10.06
C ILE A 14 -1.52 -0.01 9.38
N VAL A 15 -2.55 0.06 8.54
CA VAL A 15 -3.08 -1.12 7.84
C VAL A 15 -2.07 -1.70 6.86
N ASN A 16 -1.41 -0.88 6.06
CA ASN A 16 -0.37 -1.34 5.13
C ASN A 16 0.81 -1.97 5.86
N SER A 17 1.28 -1.36 6.94
CA SER A 17 2.37 -1.91 7.76
C SER A 17 1.96 -3.24 8.39
N ALA A 18 0.75 -3.34 8.93
CA ALA A 18 0.22 -4.58 9.49
C ALA A 18 0.15 -5.68 8.43
N ILE A 19 -0.38 -5.39 7.24
CA ILE A 19 -0.47 -6.36 6.14
C ILE A 19 0.91 -6.86 5.74
N LEU A 20 1.90 -5.98 5.63
CA LEU A 20 3.27 -6.38 5.28
C LEU A 20 3.88 -7.28 6.36
N ILE A 21 3.71 -6.92 7.64
CA ILE A 21 4.19 -7.72 8.77
C ILE A 21 3.51 -9.09 8.81
N PHE A 22 2.18 -9.14 8.67
CA PHE A 22 1.42 -10.39 8.62
C PHE A 22 1.81 -11.26 7.41
N THR A 23 2.00 -10.64 6.25
CA THR A 23 2.40 -11.35 5.03
C THR A 23 3.81 -11.92 5.18
N SER A 24 4.74 -11.18 5.80
CA SER A 24 6.06 -11.71 6.11
C SER A 24 6.03 -12.84 7.15
N ALA A 25 5.17 -12.74 8.17
CA ALA A 25 5.01 -13.78 9.18
C ALA A 25 4.38 -15.08 8.61
N ILE A 26 3.47 -14.97 7.65
CA ILE A 26 2.84 -16.14 6.99
C ILE A 26 3.78 -16.73 5.92
N PHE A 27 4.50 -15.87 5.19
CA PHE A 27 5.34 -16.26 4.06
C PHE A 27 6.83 -16.04 4.36
N VAL A 28 7.31 -16.47 5.54
CA VAL A 28 8.68 -16.26 6.02
C VAL A 28 9.76 -16.68 5.01
N ASN A 29 9.51 -17.76 4.25
CA ASN A 29 10.44 -18.23 3.21
C ASN A 29 10.46 -17.40 1.92
N ASN A 30 9.48 -16.53 1.70
CA ASN A 30 9.32 -15.81 0.43
C ASN A 30 9.26 -14.28 0.59
N VAL A 31 8.84 -13.79 1.76
CA VAL A 31 8.73 -12.37 2.11
C VAL A 31 9.48 -12.17 3.42
N VAL A 32 10.71 -11.72 3.31
CA VAL A 32 11.60 -11.43 4.44
C VAL A 32 11.51 -9.94 4.73
N LEU A 33 11.16 -9.61 5.97
CA LEU A 33 11.28 -8.26 6.49
C LEU A 33 12.51 -8.18 7.38
N GLY A 34 13.38 -7.24 7.08
CA GLY A 34 14.64 -7.00 7.76
C GLY A 34 15.83 -7.30 6.86
N ASN A 35 16.92 -6.60 7.13
CA ASN A 35 18.23 -6.83 6.51
C ASN A 35 19.33 -6.49 7.52
N ASP A 36 20.60 -6.60 7.13
CA ASP A 36 21.75 -6.31 8.01
C ASP A 36 21.78 -4.86 8.56
N LYS A 37 20.91 -3.97 8.05
CA LYS A 37 20.81 -2.56 8.45
C LYS A 37 19.55 -2.24 9.26
N LEU A 38 18.48 -3.04 9.12
CA LEU A 38 17.17 -2.75 9.72
C LEU A 38 16.51 -4.02 10.27
N PRO A 39 16.02 -4.00 11.53
CA PRO A 39 15.25 -5.11 12.07
C PRO A 39 13.89 -5.23 11.38
N GLY A 40 13.37 -6.46 11.26
CA GLY A 40 12.20 -6.76 10.43
C GLY A 40 10.94 -5.95 10.75
N SER A 41 10.69 -5.69 12.03
CA SER A 41 9.56 -4.86 12.45
C SER A 41 9.66 -3.41 11.91
N LEU A 42 10.86 -2.82 11.95
CA LEU A 42 11.12 -1.48 11.41
C LEU A 42 11.07 -1.45 9.88
N ALA A 43 11.59 -2.49 9.22
CA ALA A 43 11.48 -2.65 7.77
C ALA A 43 10.02 -2.71 7.30
N GLY A 44 9.15 -3.42 8.03
CA GLY A 44 7.72 -3.50 7.75
C GLY A 44 7.01 -2.14 7.88
N VAL A 45 7.32 -1.40 8.95
CA VAL A 45 6.76 -0.06 9.22
C VAL A 45 7.22 0.97 8.18
N LEU A 46 8.51 0.98 7.84
CA LEU A 46 9.08 1.86 6.82
C LEU A 46 8.53 1.54 5.42
N SER A 47 8.45 0.26 5.07
CA SER A 47 7.88 -0.17 3.80
C SER A 47 6.40 0.19 3.71
N GLY A 48 5.62 0.00 4.78
CA GLY A 48 4.23 0.43 4.86
C GLY A 48 4.07 1.94 4.74
N LEU A 49 5.02 2.72 5.26
CA LEU A 49 5.04 4.19 5.13
C LEU A 49 5.28 4.62 3.69
N ILE A 50 6.28 4.03 3.03
CA ILE A 50 6.58 4.26 1.61
C ILE A 50 5.37 3.89 0.75
N LEU A 51 4.75 2.74 1.03
CA LEU A 51 3.54 2.28 0.35
C LEU A 51 2.42 3.31 0.45
N THR A 52 2.19 3.84 1.65
CA THR A 52 1.10 4.78 1.92
C THR A 52 1.38 6.16 1.34
N GLY A 53 2.64 6.61 1.41
CA GLY A 53 3.10 7.83 0.74
C GLY A 53 2.87 7.77 -0.76
N LEU A 54 3.33 6.69 -1.40
CA LEU A 54 3.13 6.46 -2.84
C LEU A 54 1.64 6.38 -3.20
N TYR A 55 0.82 5.77 -2.34
CA TYR A 55 -0.63 5.72 -2.55
C TYR A 55 -1.27 7.12 -2.60
N TYR A 56 -0.74 8.05 -1.80
CA TYR A 56 -1.17 9.45 -1.81
C TYR A 56 -0.73 10.21 -3.08
N PHE A 57 0.30 9.72 -3.78
CA PHE A 57 0.75 10.27 -5.07
C PHE A 57 0.01 9.69 -6.27
N ILE A 58 -0.61 8.51 -6.17
CA ILE A 58 -1.44 7.90 -7.23
C ILE A 58 -2.50 8.89 -7.77
N PRO A 59 -3.34 9.56 -6.96
CA PRO A 59 -4.30 10.55 -7.47
C PRO A 59 -3.68 11.64 -8.31
N VAL A 60 -2.51 12.12 -7.90
CA VAL A 60 -1.79 13.20 -8.57
C VAL A 60 -1.32 12.74 -9.95
N GLY A 61 -0.86 11.48 -10.04
CA GLY A 61 -0.52 10.84 -11.31
C GLY A 61 -1.74 10.63 -12.21
N VAL A 62 -2.84 10.09 -11.67
CA VAL A 62 -4.06 9.82 -12.44
C VAL A 62 -4.72 11.10 -12.96
N ARG A 63 -4.73 12.18 -12.17
CA ARG A 63 -5.22 13.50 -12.60
C ARG A 63 -4.37 14.12 -13.72
N LYS A 64 -3.06 13.84 -13.74
CA LYS A 64 -2.17 14.31 -14.84
C LYS A 64 -2.41 13.55 -16.15
N ILE A 65 -2.99 12.36 -16.11
CA ILE A 65 -3.20 11.52 -17.30
C ILE A 65 -4.57 11.83 -17.96
N ASP A 66 -5.35 12.79 -17.44
CA ASP A 66 -6.71 13.16 -17.91
C ASP A 66 -7.63 11.96 -18.18
N TYR A 67 -7.37 10.84 -17.49
CA TYR A 67 -8.17 9.65 -17.65
C TYR A 67 -9.45 9.86 -16.84
N LYS A 68 -10.57 10.17 -17.52
CA LYS A 68 -11.91 10.18 -16.92
C LYS A 68 -12.24 8.78 -16.42
N VAL A 69 -11.82 8.45 -15.20
CA VAL A 69 -12.20 7.20 -14.52
C VAL A 69 -13.68 7.31 -14.16
N LYS A 70 -14.54 6.88 -15.09
CA LYS A 70 -16.01 6.94 -14.95
C LYS A 70 -16.57 5.75 -14.16
N ASP A 71 -15.80 4.67 -14.03
CA ASP A 71 -16.23 3.40 -13.41
C ASP A 71 -15.36 3.01 -12.21
N GLU A 72 -16.00 2.62 -11.10
CA GLU A 72 -15.35 2.14 -9.87
C GLU A 72 -14.42 0.92 -10.12
N ASN A 73 -14.73 0.09 -11.12
CA ASN A 73 -13.90 -1.04 -11.53
C ASN A 73 -12.55 -0.59 -12.10
N HIS A 74 -12.52 0.47 -12.91
CA HIS A 74 -11.28 0.97 -13.50
C HIS A 74 -10.37 1.58 -12.42
N LEU A 75 -10.96 2.21 -11.41
CA LEU A 75 -10.22 2.76 -10.27
C LEU A 75 -9.55 1.64 -9.46
N THR A 76 -10.25 0.54 -9.23
CA THR A 76 -9.70 -0.63 -8.52
C THR A 76 -8.54 -1.27 -9.29
N ILE A 77 -8.64 -1.37 -10.62
CA ILE A 77 -7.57 -1.90 -11.47
C ILE A 77 -6.35 -0.97 -11.44
N ILE A 78 -6.54 0.35 -11.55
CA ILE A 78 -5.45 1.33 -11.48
C ILE A 78 -4.73 1.25 -10.12
N LEU A 79 -5.50 1.15 -9.03
CA LEU A 79 -4.96 1.00 -7.68
C LEU A 79 -4.17 -0.31 -7.52
N PHE A 80 -4.66 -1.39 -8.12
CA PHE A 80 -3.95 -2.67 -8.14
C PHE A 80 -2.63 -2.58 -8.90
N VAL A 81 -2.64 -2.06 -10.14
CA VAL A 81 -1.44 -1.89 -10.96
C VAL A 81 -0.43 -0.98 -10.26
N ALA A 82 -0.88 0.13 -9.69
CA ALA A 82 -0.04 1.01 -8.91
C ALA A 82 0.57 0.31 -7.69
N SER A 83 -0.22 -0.49 -6.96
CA SER A 83 0.28 -1.29 -5.83
C SER A 83 1.35 -2.29 -6.27
N VAL A 84 1.15 -2.97 -7.40
CA VAL A 84 2.14 -3.89 -7.99
C VAL A 84 3.44 -3.15 -8.32
N VAL A 85 3.36 -2.01 -9.01
CA VAL A 85 4.54 -1.20 -9.37
C VAL A 85 5.26 -0.71 -8.12
N VAL A 86 4.53 -0.22 -7.13
CA VAL A 86 5.10 0.29 -5.88
C VAL A 86 5.80 -0.83 -5.11
N ILE A 87 5.16 -2.00 -4.92
CA ILE A 87 5.77 -3.13 -4.21
C ILE A 87 6.98 -3.65 -4.99
N TRP A 88 6.92 -3.64 -6.33
CA TRP A 88 8.05 -3.99 -7.16
C TRP A 88 9.24 -3.04 -6.99
N ILE A 89 8.99 -1.72 -6.92
CA ILE A 89 10.01 -0.71 -6.61
C ILE A 89 10.57 -0.93 -5.20
N ILE A 90 9.72 -1.16 -4.20
CA ILE A 90 10.15 -1.42 -2.82
C ILE A 90 11.01 -2.68 -2.73
N LYS A 91 10.64 -3.75 -3.44
CA LYS A 91 11.46 -4.97 -3.59
C LYS A 91 12.82 -4.66 -4.21
N ARG A 92 12.87 -3.81 -5.25
CA ARG A 92 14.14 -3.36 -5.85
C ARG A 92 15.00 -2.56 -4.88
N LEU A 93 14.35 -1.84 -3.96
CA LEU A 93 14.99 -1.10 -2.87
C LEU A 93 15.13 -1.94 -1.59
N ALA A 94 15.07 -3.28 -1.65
CA ALA A 94 15.20 -4.16 -0.46
C ALA A 94 16.44 -3.87 0.40
N ILE A 95 17.52 -3.38 -0.21
CA ILE A 95 18.75 -2.98 0.49
C ILE A 95 18.49 -1.80 1.45
N ILE A 96 17.57 -0.90 1.10
CA ILE A 96 17.24 0.31 1.85
C ILE A 96 15.99 0.10 2.71
N THR A 97 14.97 -0.59 2.20
CA THR A 97 13.66 -0.79 2.86
C THR A 97 13.63 -2.00 3.78
N GLY A 98 14.57 -2.93 3.61
CA GLY A 98 14.59 -4.20 4.32
C GLY A 98 13.49 -5.17 3.87
N LEU A 99 12.79 -4.90 2.77
CA LEU A 99 11.72 -5.77 2.27
C LEU A 99 12.25 -6.68 1.16
N GLY A 100 12.65 -7.88 1.53
CA GLY A 100 13.11 -8.92 0.62
C GLY A 100 11.96 -9.79 0.12
N ILE A 101 11.71 -9.82 -1.19
CA ILE A 101 10.76 -10.76 -1.80
C ILE A 101 11.52 -11.70 -2.73
N SER A 102 11.45 -13.01 -2.47
CA SER A 102 12.21 -14.01 -3.24
C SER A 102 11.79 -14.03 -4.72
N ASN A 103 10.49 -13.88 -5.00
CA ASN A 103 9.92 -14.07 -6.34
C ASN A 103 8.97 -12.93 -6.75
N ASN A 104 8.91 -12.61 -8.05
CA ASN A 104 7.97 -11.62 -8.60
C ASN A 104 6.51 -12.07 -8.46
N LEU A 105 6.22 -13.38 -8.36
CA LEU A 105 4.87 -13.87 -8.08
C LEU A 105 4.35 -13.40 -6.70
N PHE A 106 5.24 -13.29 -5.70
CA PHE A 106 4.87 -12.78 -4.39
C PHE A 106 4.62 -11.26 -4.39
N VAL A 107 5.22 -10.50 -5.33
CA VAL A 107 4.90 -9.08 -5.52
C VAL A 107 3.43 -8.90 -5.88
N LEU A 108 2.93 -9.72 -6.81
CA LEU A 108 1.51 -9.74 -7.19
C LEU A 108 0.62 -10.13 -6.01
N LEU A 109 1.02 -11.15 -5.26
CA LEU A 109 0.24 -11.66 -4.13
C LEU A 109 0.16 -10.62 -2.98
N VAL A 110 1.27 -9.97 -2.64
CA VAL A 110 1.30 -8.85 -1.69
C VAL A 110 0.46 -7.68 -2.21
N ALA A 111 0.52 -7.37 -3.52
CA ALA A 111 -0.29 -6.30 -4.11
C ALA A 111 -1.79 -6.58 -4.01
N VAL A 112 -2.22 -7.84 -4.16
CA VAL A 112 -3.60 -8.25 -3.92
C VAL A 112 -3.98 -7.98 -2.46
N PHE A 113 -3.16 -8.42 -1.49
CA PHE A 113 -3.44 -8.21 -0.07
C PHE A 113 -3.50 -6.74 0.31
N VAL A 114 -2.58 -5.92 -0.19
CA VAL A 114 -2.58 -4.47 0.02
C VAL A 114 -3.83 -3.84 -0.58
N THR A 115 -4.20 -4.20 -1.82
CA THR A 115 -5.40 -3.68 -2.48
C THR A 115 -6.66 -4.06 -1.68
N PHE A 116 -6.72 -5.30 -1.17
CA PHE A 116 -7.80 -5.75 -0.28
C PHE A 116 -7.82 -4.97 1.04
N GLY A 117 -6.66 -4.73 1.63
CA GLY A 117 -6.50 -3.93 2.84
C GLY A 117 -7.02 -2.52 2.67
N ILE A 118 -6.71 -1.91 1.53
CA ILE A 118 -7.15 -0.56 1.16
C ILE A 118 -8.64 -0.51 0.86
N TRP A 119 -9.18 -1.53 0.18
CA TRP A 119 -10.62 -1.65 -0.01
C TRP A 119 -11.35 -1.82 1.33
N GLY A 120 -10.81 -2.64 2.23
CA GLY A 120 -11.33 -2.84 3.58
C GLY A 120 -11.31 -1.56 4.41
N THR A 121 -10.19 -0.82 4.41
CA THR A 121 -10.09 0.47 5.09
C THR A 121 -11.03 1.50 4.48
N ASN A 122 -11.18 1.55 3.15
CA ASN A 122 -12.17 2.40 2.50
C ASN A 122 -13.60 2.07 2.95
N LYS A 123 -13.94 0.78 3.09
CA LYS A 123 -15.26 0.33 3.57
C LYS A 123 -15.50 0.72 5.03
N VAL A 124 -14.48 0.57 5.88
CA VAL A 124 -14.54 0.98 7.30
C VAL A 124 -14.65 2.49 7.42
N ILE A 125 -13.84 3.27 6.70
CA ILE A 125 -13.87 4.73 6.70
C ILE A 125 -15.21 5.24 6.16
N ARG A 126 -15.77 4.61 5.12
CA ARG A 126 -17.13 4.92 4.61
C ARG A 126 -18.21 4.69 5.68
N ARG A 127 -18.13 3.59 6.44
CA ARG A 127 -19.06 3.30 7.54
C ARG A 127 -18.94 4.29 8.70
N VAL A 128 -17.72 4.67 9.06
CA VAL A 128 -17.46 5.60 10.17
C VAL A 128 -17.81 7.04 9.79
N SER A 129 -17.60 7.45 8.54
CA SER A 129 -17.70 8.85 8.14
C SER A 129 -19.02 9.25 7.47
N GLY A 130 -19.90 8.31 7.07
CA GLY A 130 -21.28 8.54 6.61
C GLY A 130 -21.50 9.36 5.32
N LYS A 131 -20.62 10.31 5.01
CA LYS A 131 -20.58 11.15 3.81
C LYS A 131 -19.15 11.61 3.66
N LEU A 132 -18.41 11.10 2.69
CA LEU A 132 -17.35 11.87 2.05
C LEU A 132 -17.09 11.23 0.69
N PRO A 133 -17.34 11.95 -0.41
CA PRO A 133 -16.99 11.47 -1.73
C PRO A 133 -15.50 11.21 -1.77
N ILE A 134 -15.16 10.17 -2.51
CA ILE A 134 -13.80 9.73 -2.82
C ILE A 134 -13.14 10.90 -3.55
N SER A 135 -12.53 11.82 -2.81
CA SER A 135 -11.50 12.70 -3.35
C SER A 135 -10.18 12.01 -3.11
N ILE A 136 -9.90 11.09 -4.05
CA ILE A 136 -8.56 10.71 -4.44
C ILE A 136 -7.99 11.96 -5.13
#